data_AF-A0A2S4M8Q7-F1
#
_entry.id   AF-A0A2S4M8Q7-F1
#
_cell.length_a   1.000
_cell.length_b   1.000
_cell.length_c   1.000
_cell.angle_alpha   90.00
_cell.angle_beta   90.00
_cell.angle_gamma   90.00
#
_symmetry.space_group_name_H-M   'P 1'
#
loop_
_entity.id
_entity.type
_entity.pdbx_description
1 polymer ?
#
loop_
_entity_poly.entity_id
_entity_poly.type
_entity_poly.pdbx_seq_one_letter_code
_entity_poly.pdbx_strand_id
1 'polypeptide(L)'
;MPNIVEFIVPVAPALALDFSKKPSDFRLQFAPMAPANAPLPSPLLNQAQLIADALDSGYGSNIGPMPSLSASDRAALQAHLRAQLDLTLTLLTQSPPPNPEWILQPFASIIEKTAKSADSFLLGMLYARVATRLWGQARGLGNIQEFWHYGVLTKEASHFMAGIAYEEENPDFLVKFDTGVWACVEAKGSFSDVDNGDLKKGLHQAGKLAAVRWLHAGASSPTTVFPTEQACAMTYFAPPGDTLQVMLMDPPAARVEGTQKEIKVPLLFKEGGDFVRWAQAAEQFEGITAARIDNALLMEGPFEGRYIWARFPGQEHMWVGIPTILYETTPQLNAALVILEWLVPYLTRWRQRPSQTIRGVNRRLLNMERYAKARARDADVQARDEVAADVNTSEPRLLAIMWKGLERFLSKYRSDNQKVIEWTDVLRGIWSCDLFAHQSREAQVQRHLSGTFEWMWDNLSINELVERRFWHHRINLGNEANLGASLARTTHGLVVAKADKDSIEKVRDAVQTAQRTRGGRLNGMS
;
A
#
# COMPACT_ATOMS: atom_id res chain seq x y z
N MET A 1 29.30 14.24 9.59
CA MET A 1 28.14 15.01 9.08
C MET A 1 26.88 14.18 9.39
N PRO A 2 25.63 14.66 9.25
CA PRO A 2 24.50 13.72 9.24
C PRO A 2 24.52 12.92 7.93
N ASN A 3 24.03 11.68 7.94
CA ASN A 3 23.64 10.99 6.70
C ASN A 3 22.63 11.86 5.95
N ILE A 4 22.64 11.86 4.62
CA ILE A 4 21.82 12.74 3.80
C ILE A 4 21.05 12.00 2.71
N VAL A 5 19.99 12.65 2.27
CA VAL A 5 19.42 12.48 0.92
C VAL A 5 19.93 13.63 0.06
N GLU A 6 20.70 13.33 -0.98
CA GLU A 6 21.07 14.29 -2.04
C GLU A 6 19.96 14.33 -3.10
N PHE A 7 19.50 15.53 -3.44
CA PHE A 7 18.57 15.76 -4.54
C PHE A 7 19.31 16.33 -5.73
N ILE A 8 19.20 15.65 -6.86
CA ILE A 8 19.82 16.09 -8.10
C ILE A 8 18.77 16.20 -9.20
N VAL A 9 18.85 17.30 -9.93
CA VAL A 9 17.93 17.70 -10.99
C VAL A 9 18.72 17.95 -12.28
N PRO A 10 18.09 17.99 -13.45
CA PRO A 10 18.80 18.20 -14.70
C PRO A 10 19.34 19.63 -14.78
N VAL A 11 20.56 19.79 -15.30
CA VAL A 11 21.20 21.10 -15.51
C VAL A 11 20.37 21.97 -16.47
N ALA A 12 19.74 21.34 -17.46
CA ALA A 12 18.90 21.99 -18.45
C ALA A 12 17.51 21.32 -18.44
N PRO A 13 16.57 21.74 -17.57
CA PRO A 13 15.29 21.06 -17.37
C PRO A 13 14.38 21.06 -18.63
N ALA A 14 14.66 21.92 -19.60
CA ALA A 14 13.96 21.98 -20.88
C ALA A 14 14.51 21.01 -21.94
N LEU A 15 15.64 20.35 -21.69
CA LEU A 15 16.26 19.40 -22.62
C LEU A 15 16.00 17.95 -22.16
N ALA A 16 15.72 17.08 -23.12
CA ALA A 16 15.62 15.65 -22.86
C ALA A 16 16.99 15.07 -22.43
N LEU A 17 16.96 14.07 -21.56
CA LEU A 17 18.16 13.34 -21.14
C LEU A 17 18.67 12.45 -22.27
N ASP A 18 19.98 12.50 -22.52
CA ASP A 18 20.63 11.60 -23.47
C ASP A 18 21.00 10.27 -22.79
N PHE A 19 20.14 9.26 -22.96
CA PHE A 19 20.37 7.90 -22.45
C PHE A 19 21.38 7.10 -23.28
N SER A 20 21.93 7.63 -24.38
CA SER A 20 23.00 6.95 -25.13
C SER A 20 24.38 7.10 -24.46
N LYS A 21 24.55 8.12 -23.63
CA LYS A 21 25.79 8.41 -22.89
C LYS A 21 26.22 7.26 -21.99
N LYS A 22 27.54 7.11 -21.81
CA LYS A 22 28.11 6.22 -20.79
C LYS A 22 27.64 6.67 -19.40
N PRO A 23 27.56 5.78 -18.39
CA PRO A 23 27.06 6.13 -17.06
C PRO A 23 27.71 7.36 -16.43
N SER A 24 29.04 7.51 -16.51
CA SER A 24 29.76 8.68 -16.01
C SER A 24 29.29 9.99 -16.67
N ASP A 25 29.16 9.98 -17.99
CA ASP A 25 28.80 11.15 -18.78
C ASP A 25 27.31 11.47 -18.67
N PHE A 26 26.49 10.45 -18.40
CA PHE A 26 25.07 10.60 -18.13
C PHE A 26 24.82 11.42 -16.87
N ARG A 27 25.61 11.18 -15.80
CA ARG A 27 25.51 11.90 -14.52
C ARG A 27 25.83 13.40 -14.64
N LEU A 28 26.66 13.79 -15.62
CA LEU A 28 27.00 15.20 -15.90
C LEU A 28 25.81 16.03 -16.40
N GLN A 29 24.69 15.38 -16.77
CA GLN A 29 23.46 16.06 -17.16
C GLN A 29 22.67 16.60 -15.96
N PHE A 30 23.13 16.32 -14.73
CA PHE A 30 22.44 16.67 -13.49
C PHE A 30 23.31 17.54 -12.58
N ALA A 31 22.68 18.44 -11.84
CA ALA A 31 23.25 19.28 -10.79
C ALA A 31 22.43 19.17 -9.51
N PRO A 32 23.01 19.49 -8.34
CA PRO A 32 22.25 19.57 -7.09
C PRO A 32 21.07 20.55 -7.19
N MET A 33 19.93 20.15 -6.65
CA MET A 33 18.74 21.02 -6.49
C MET A 33 18.97 22.02 -5.34
N ALA A 34 18.09 23.02 -5.19
CA ALA A 34 17.98 23.79 -3.94
C ALA A 34 16.67 23.44 -3.22
N PRO A 35 16.69 22.97 -1.95
CA PRO A 35 17.88 22.57 -1.19
C PRO A 35 18.55 21.33 -1.81
N ALA A 36 19.89 21.27 -1.75
CA ALA A 36 20.65 20.16 -2.34
C ALA A 36 20.49 18.87 -1.54
N ASN A 37 20.43 19.00 -0.22
CA ASN A 37 20.43 17.87 0.69
C ASN A 37 19.33 18.01 1.73
N ALA A 38 18.76 16.90 2.15
CA ALA A 38 17.97 16.79 3.38
C ALA A 38 18.64 15.79 4.35
N PRO A 39 18.58 16.02 5.67
CA PRO A 39 19.11 15.06 6.62
C PRO A 39 18.30 13.76 6.57
N LEU A 40 19.00 12.63 6.46
CA LEU A 40 18.37 11.32 6.54
C LEU A 40 17.89 11.11 7.99
N PRO A 41 16.62 10.71 8.21
CA PRO A 41 16.13 10.42 9.55
C PRO A 41 16.96 9.31 10.19
N SER A 42 17.33 9.48 11.47
CA SER A 42 18.07 8.44 12.19
C SER A 42 17.17 7.21 12.47
N PRO A 43 17.54 6.00 12.03
CA PRO A 43 16.90 4.74 12.41
C PRO A 43 16.61 4.57 13.90
N LEU A 44 17.47 5.06 14.80
CA LEU A 44 17.31 4.89 16.25
C LEU A 44 16.40 5.94 16.89
N LEU A 45 16.53 7.20 16.46
CA LEU A 45 15.74 8.31 17.01
C LEU A 45 14.31 8.32 16.47
N ASN A 46 14.10 7.77 15.27
CA ASN A 46 12.80 7.76 14.60
C ASN A 46 12.38 6.35 14.17
N GLN A 47 12.59 5.38 15.06
CA GLN A 47 12.33 3.96 14.81
C GLN A 47 10.87 3.67 14.42
N ALA A 48 9.89 4.39 14.99
CA ALA A 48 8.49 4.26 14.58
C ALA A 48 8.30 4.67 13.11
N GLN A 49 8.90 5.79 12.70
CA GLN A 49 8.86 6.25 11.31
C GLN A 49 9.59 5.30 10.36
N LEU A 50 10.73 4.74 10.77
CA LEU A 50 11.46 3.75 9.97
C LEU A 50 10.61 2.50 9.71
N ILE A 51 9.95 1.97 10.74
CA ILE A 51 9.06 0.81 10.60
C ILE A 51 7.85 1.18 9.73
N ALA A 52 7.26 2.36 9.92
CA ALA A 52 6.14 2.80 9.09
C ALA A 52 6.57 2.95 7.61
N ASP A 53 7.72 3.56 7.33
CA ASP A 53 8.24 3.68 5.96
C ASP A 53 8.55 2.30 5.36
N ALA A 54 9.04 1.32 6.15
CA ALA A 54 9.24 -0.06 5.70
C ALA A 54 7.93 -0.77 5.34
N LEU A 55 6.91 -0.65 6.20
CA LEU A 55 5.59 -1.24 5.94
C LEU A 55 4.91 -0.63 4.70
N ASP A 56 5.13 0.68 4.47
CA ASP A 56 4.58 1.43 3.33
C ASP A 56 5.34 1.15 2.02
N SER A 57 6.62 0.75 2.09
CA SER A 57 7.48 0.49 0.91
C SER A 57 7.29 -0.88 0.28
N GLY A 58 6.23 -1.62 0.62
CA GLY A 58 6.01 -2.96 0.07
C GLY A 58 6.60 -4.10 0.92
N TYR A 59 7.29 -3.78 2.02
CA TYR A 59 7.87 -4.82 2.86
C TYR A 59 6.79 -5.55 3.66
N GLY A 60 6.67 -6.87 3.46
CA GLY A 60 5.50 -7.61 3.95
C GLY A 60 4.33 -7.66 2.96
N SER A 61 4.33 -6.88 1.88
CA SER A 61 3.16 -6.71 1.00
C SER A 61 3.43 -6.88 -0.51
N ASN A 62 4.69 -7.07 -0.92
CA ASN A 62 5.04 -7.35 -2.32
C ASN A 62 4.40 -8.62 -2.88
N ILE A 63 3.99 -9.53 -2.00
CA ILE A 63 3.09 -10.61 -2.34
C ILE A 63 1.72 -10.11 -1.89
N GLY A 64 0.98 -9.43 -2.78
CA GLY A 64 -0.31 -8.86 -2.38
C GLY A 64 -1.31 -9.94 -1.93
N PRO A 65 -2.52 -9.57 -1.53
CA PRO A 65 -3.35 -10.34 -0.61
C PRO A 65 -3.37 -11.82 -0.97
N MET A 66 -3.06 -12.66 0.01
CA MET A 66 -2.96 -14.11 -0.13
C MET A 66 -4.06 -14.78 0.69
N PRO A 67 -5.34 -14.58 0.32
CA PRO A 67 -6.44 -15.30 0.95
C PRO A 67 -6.29 -16.81 0.76
N SER A 68 -5.55 -17.26 -0.28
CA SER A 68 -5.24 -18.67 -0.53
C SER A 68 -4.20 -19.27 0.42
N LEU A 69 -3.41 -18.47 1.15
CA LEU A 69 -2.50 -18.99 2.17
C LEU A 69 -3.26 -19.27 3.47
N SER A 70 -2.84 -20.29 4.22
CA SER A 70 -3.37 -20.49 5.57
C SER A 70 -2.96 -19.33 6.49
N ALA A 71 -3.73 -19.09 7.56
CA ALA A 71 -3.37 -18.08 8.56
C ALA A 71 -1.97 -18.34 9.16
N SER A 72 -1.60 -19.62 9.35
CA SER A 72 -0.27 -20.02 9.81
C SER A 72 0.84 -19.70 8.81
N ASP A 73 0.61 -19.92 7.51
CA ASP A 73 1.61 -19.59 6.48
C ASP A 73 1.76 -18.09 6.30
N ARG A 74 0.66 -17.33 6.39
CA ARG A 74 0.71 -15.86 6.41
C ARG A 74 1.53 -15.35 7.59
N ALA A 75 1.32 -15.92 8.78
CA ALA A 75 2.11 -15.59 9.97
C ALA A 75 3.60 -15.94 9.78
N ALA A 76 3.91 -17.14 9.27
CA ALA A 76 5.27 -17.58 9.02
C ALA A 76 6.00 -16.70 8.00
N LEU A 77 5.32 -16.31 6.91
CA LEU A 77 5.87 -15.39 5.92
C LEU A 77 6.14 -14.02 6.52
N GLN A 78 5.22 -13.45 7.31
CA GLN A 78 5.44 -12.15 7.94
C GLN A 78 6.59 -12.21 8.96
N ALA A 79 6.73 -13.31 9.71
CA ALA A 79 7.88 -13.54 10.57
C ALA A 79 9.20 -13.63 9.77
N HIS A 80 9.19 -14.32 8.63
CA HIS A 80 10.34 -14.41 7.74
C HIS A 80 10.76 -13.05 7.18
N LEU A 81 9.82 -12.31 6.61
CA LEU A 81 10.06 -10.97 6.11
C LEU A 81 10.56 -10.10 7.26
N ARG A 82 9.95 -10.13 8.44
CA ARG A 82 10.49 -9.37 9.57
C ARG A 82 11.95 -9.70 9.90
N ALA A 83 12.28 -10.98 10.00
CA ALA A 83 13.64 -11.43 10.31
C ALA A 83 14.65 -10.94 9.27
N GLN A 84 14.24 -10.86 8.00
CA GLN A 84 15.07 -10.32 6.94
C GLN A 84 15.34 -8.81 7.12
N LEU A 85 14.37 -8.00 7.59
CA LEU A 85 14.59 -6.57 7.84
C LEU A 85 15.51 -6.38 9.03
N ASP A 86 15.29 -7.12 10.11
CA ASP A 86 16.17 -7.07 11.27
C ASP A 86 17.60 -7.45 10.86
N LEU A 87 17.77 -8.51 10.06
CA LEU A 87 19.06 -8.93 9.51
C LEU A 87 19.71 -7.83 8.66
N THR A 88 18.98 -7.24 7.71
CA THR A 88 19.49 -6.14 6.90
C THR A 88 19.92 -4.94 7.76
N LEU A 89 19.17 -4.61 8.81
CA LEU A 89 19.53 -3.52 9.73
C LEU A 89 20.78 -3.83 10.57
N THR A 90 21.10 -5.11 10.83
CA THR A 90 22.36 -5.48 11.51
C THR A 90 23.61 -5.14 10.70
N LEU A 91 23.47 -4.89 9.39
CA LEU A 91 24.57 -4.46 8.53
C LEU A 91 24.96 -3.00 8.76
N LEU A 92 24.14 -2.25 9.50
CA LEU A 92 24.39 -0.85 9.82
C LEU A 92 24.94 -0.71 11.24
N THR A 93 25.89 0.20 11.42
CA THR A 93 26.36 0.63 12.74
C THR A 93 26.56 2.12 12.79
N GLN A 94 26.72 2.67 13.99
CA GLN A 94 27.04 4.09 14.16
C GLN A 94 28.55 4.29 14.16
N SER A 95 29.02 5.31 13.46
CA SER A 95 30.37 5.80 13.60
C SER A 95 30.58 6.40 15.00
N PRO A 96 31.82 6.43 15.51
CA PRO A 96 32.11 7.02 16.81
C PRO A 96 31.70 8.50 16.90
N PRO A 97 31.41 9.03 18.10
CA PRO A 97 31.16 10.46 18.33
C PRO A 97 32.28 11.35 17.76
N PRO A 98 32.02 12.64 17.42
CA PRO A 98 30.91 13.48 17.89
C PRO A 98 29.66 13.52 16.99
N ASN A 99 29.75 13.03 15.75
CA ASN A 99 28.64 13.04 14.80
C ASN A 99 28.38 11.59 14.34
N PRO A 100 27.61 10.79 15.10
CA PRO A 100 27.36 9.40 14.76
C PRO A 100 26.60 9.31 13.44
N GLU A 101 27.26 8.79 12.42
CA GLU A 101 26.73 8.46 11.10
C GLU A 101 26.43 6.98 11.03
N TRP A 102 25.39 6.62 10.29
CA TRP A 102 25.16 5.23 9.90
C TRP A 102 26.19 4.83 8.86
N ILE A 103 26.96 3.79 9.17
CA ILE A 103 27.99 3.22 8.31
C ILE A 103 27.74 1.73 8.10
N LEU A 104 28.25 1.20 7.00
CA LEU A 104 28.23 -0.24 6.75
C LEU A 104 29.20 -0.96 7.70
N GLN A 105 28.77 -2.09 8.24
CA GLN A 105 29.62 -2.96 9.05
C GLN A 105 30.78 -3.53 8.19
N PRO A 106 32.02 -3.59 8.70
CA PRO A 106 33.16 -4.09 7.93
C PRO A 106 32.98 -5.52 7.40
N PHE A 107 32.27 -6.37 8.15
CA PHE A 107 31.99 -7.75 7.75
C PHE A 107 31.01 -7.85 6.58
N ALA A 108 30.26 -6.78 6.25
CA ALA A 108 29.33 -6.79 5.13
C ALA A 108 30.04 -7.11 3.81
N SER A 109 31.32 -6.72 3.67
CA SER A 109 32.16 -7.07 2.52
C SER A 109 32.35 -8.59 2.33
N ILE A 110 32.21 -9.39 3.39
CA ILE A 110 32.41 -10.85 3.41
C ILE A 110 31.12 -11.61 3.07
N ILE A 111 29.95 -10.98 3.23
CA ILE A 111 28.64 -11.61 2.97
C ILE A 111 28.54 -12.10 1.52
N GLU A 112 27.87 -13.23 1.32
CA GLU A 112 27.65 -13.80 -0.01
C GLU A 112 26.92 -12.80 -0.92
N LYS A 113 27.30 -12.78 -2.20
CA LYS A 113 26.74 -11.86 -3.20
C LYS A 113 25.20 -11.90 -3.28
N THR A 114 24.61 -13.10 -3.22
CA THR A 114 23.16 -13.33 -3.29
C THR A 114 22.42 -12.70 -2.11
N ALA A 115 22.93 -12.89 -0.88
CA ALA A 115 22.40 -12.26 0.32
C ALA A 115 22.52 -10.73 0.26
N LYS A 116 23.68 -10.20 -0.16
CA LYS A 116 23.87 -8.76 -0.39
C LYS A 116 22.86 -8.19 -1.39
N SER A 117 22.57 -8.90 -2.48
CA SER A 117 21.56 -8.47 -3.47
C SER A 117 20.18 -8.33 -2.83
N ALA A 118 19.78 -9.27 -1.97
CA ALA A 118 18.48 -9.21 -1.29
C ALA A 118 18.42 -8.05 -0.27
N ASP A 119 19.46 -7.89 0.55
CA ASP A 119 19.52 -6.84 1.56
C ASP A 119 19.65 -5.43 0.96
N SER A 120 20.42 -5.28 -0.12
CA SER A 120 20.53 -4.00 -0.84
C SER A 120 19.22 -3.61 -1.52
N PHE A 121 18.50 -4.57 -2.13
CA PHE A 121 17.14 -4.33 -2.64
C PHE A 121 16.22 -3.82 -1.53
N LEU A 122 16.25 -4.46 -0.36
CA LEU A 122 15.43 -4.04 0.79
C LEU A 122 15.74 -2.61 1.24
N LEU A 123 17.02 -2.28 1.44
CA LEU A 123 17.42 -0.91 1.79
C LEU A 123 16.99 0.09 0.72
N GLY A 124 17.13 -0.28 -0.56
CA GLY A 124 16.67 0.52 -1.69
C GLY A 124 15.20 0.89 -1.57
N MET A 125 14.32 -0.10 -1.36
CA MET A 125 12.87 0.12 -1.24
C MET A 125 12.52 1.01 -0.04
N LEU A 126 13.09 0.72 1.13
CA LEU A 126 12.86 1.49 2.36
C LEU A 126 13.23 2.96 2.18
N TYR A 127 14.45 3.22 1.71
CA TYR A 127 14.96 4.57 1.60
C TYR A 127 14.45 5.31 0.36
N ALA A 128 13.94 4.63 -0.67
CA ALA A 128 13.16 5.26 -1.72
C ALA A 128 11.90 5.93 -1.16
N ARG A 129 11.20 5.27 -0.23
CA ARG A 129 10.03 5.86 0.44
C ARG A 129 10.40 7.08 1.30
N VAL A 130 11.53 7.03 1.99
CA VAL A 130 12.06 8.16 2.78
C VAL A 130 12.45 9.32 1.88
N ALA A 131 13.23 9.05 0.83
CA ALA A 131 13.72 10.05 -0.11
C ALA A 131 12.57 10.73 -0.85
N THR A 132 11.55 9.97 -1.28
CA THR A 132 10.36 10.51 -1.95
C THR A 132 9.61 11.50 -1.06
N ARG A 133 9.47 11.20 0.24
CA ARG A 133 8.82 12.11 1.20
C ARG A 133 9.59 13.41 1.35
N LEU A 134 10.92 13.32 1.54
CA LEU A 134 11.77 14.49 1.69
C LEU A 134 11.86 15.32 0.40
N TRP A 135 11.83 14.66 -0.77
CA TRP A 135 11.78 15.30 -2.08
C TRP A 135 10.48 16.06 -2.28
N GLY A 136 9.32 15.47 -1.95
CA GLY A 136 8.03 16.16 -2.02
C GLY A 136 7.98 17.42 -1.15
N GLN A 137 8.58 17.37 0.05
CA GLN A 137 8.73 18.53 0.92
C GLN A 137 9.67 19.59 0.33
N ALA A 138 10.83 19.17 -0.17
CA ALA A 138 11.82 20.07 -0.77
C ALA A 138 11.31 20.77 -2.04
N ARG A 139 10.46 20.10 -2.83
CA ARG A 139 9.86 20.60 -4.07
C ARG A 139 8.56 21.38 -3.86
N GLY A 140 8.03 21.42 -2.64
CA GLY A 140 6.71 21.99 -2.37
C GLY A 140 5.54 21.20 -2.98
N LEU A 141 5.75 19.91 -3.29
CA LEU A 141 4.69 18.98 -3.69
C LEU A 141 3.83 18.55 -2.51
N GLY A 142 4.30 18.80 -1.28
CA GLY A 142 3.62 18.52 -0.03
C GLY A 142 3.83 17.09 0.46
N ASN A 143 2.87 16.55 1.22
CA ASN A 143 2.99 15.21 1.79
C ASN A 143 2.53 14.13 0.82
N ILE A 144 3.08 12.94 0.98
CA ILE A 144 2.61 11.76 0.23
C ILE A 144 1.18 11.44 0.67
N GLN A 145 0.26 11.47 -0.28
CA GLN A 145 -1.13 11.06 -0.11
C GLN A 145 -1.31 9.56 -0.38
N GLU A 146 -0.72 9.06 -1.46
CA GLU A 146 -0.82 7.66 -1.88
C GLU A 146 0.59 7.19 -2.29
N PHE A 147 1.00 6.00 -1.84
CA PHE A 147 2.28 5.40 -2.20
C PHE A 147 2.07 3.94 -2.62
N TRP A 148 1.84 3.71 -3.91
CA TRP A 148 1.41 2.41 -4.40
C TRP A 148 2.60 1.65 -4.95
N HIS A 149 2.94 0.53 -4.32
CA HIS A 149 3.89 -0.41 -4.90
C HIS A 149 3.30 -1.04 -6.17
N TYR A 150 4.13 -1.32 -7.17
CA TYR A 150 3.70 -1.90 -8.45
C TYR A 150 2.94 -3.23 -8.27
N GLY A 151 3.26 -3.98 -7.20
CA GLY A 151 2.52 -5.18 -6.80
C GLY A 151 1.03 -4.96 -6.51
N VAL A 152 0.58 -3.73 -6.22
CA VAL A 152 -0.85 -3.38 -6.13
C VAL A 152 -1.45 -3.20 -7.52
N LEU A 153 -0.68 -2.60 -8.44
CA LEU A 153 -1.10 -2.26 -9.80
C LEU A 153 -1.20 -3.49 -10.71
N THR A 154 -0.46 -4.56 -10.40
CA THR A 154 -0.46 -5.81 -11.19
C THR A 154 -1.46 -6.85 -10.72
N LYS A 155 -2.16 -6.61 -9.61
CA LYS A 155 -3.12 -7.58 -9.07
C LYS A 155 -4.33 -7.72 -9.98
N GLU A 156 -4.84 -8.94 -10.08
CA GLU A 156 -5.98 -9.24 -10.96
C GLU A 156 -7.21 -8.40 -10.59
N ALA A 157 -7.44 -8.15 -9.28
CA ALA A 157 -8.51 -7.31 -8.77
C ALA A 157 -8.42 -5.83 -9.19
N SER A 158 -7.26 -5.35 -9.64
CA SER A 158 -7.02 -3.93 -9.95
C SER A 158 -6.70 -3.68 -11.43
N HIS A 159 -6.51 -4.71 -12.27
CA HIS A 159 -5.92 -4.54 -13.60
C HIS A 159 -6.81 -5.06 -14.75
N PHE A 160 -7.36 -4.14 -15.57
CA PHE A 160 -8.19 -4.47 -16.74
C PHE A 160 -7.41 -4.80 -18.03
N MET A 161 -6.14 -5.18 -17.91
CA MET A 161 -5.31 -5.60 -19.04
C MET A 161 -4.68 -6.98 -18.76
N ALA A 162 -5.44 -8.01 -19.11
CA ALA A 162 -4.96 -9.39 -19.06
C ALA A 162 -3.81 -9.57 -20.06
N GLY A 163 -2.67 -10.09 -19.59
CA GLY A 163 -1.63 -10.62 -20.47
C GLY A 163 -0.52 -9.64 -20.85
N ILE A 164 -0.16 -8.68 -20.01
CA ILE A 164 1.16 -8.07 -20.11
C ILE A 164 1.95 -8.37 -18.84
N ALA A 165 2.73 -9.45 -18.91
CA ALA A 165 3.90 -9.63 -18.06
C ALA A 165 4.83 -8.43 -18.34
N TYR A 166 4.72 -7.44 -17.47
CA TYR A 166 5.41 -6.17 -17.52
C TYR A 166 6.37 -6.08 -16.30
N GLU A 167 6.79 -7.25 -15.78
CA GLU A 167 7.47 -7.37 -14.49
C GLU A 167 8.89 -6.79 -14.51
N GLU A 168 9.57 -6.77 -15.66
CA GLU A 168 11.00 -6.37 -15.70
C GLU A 168 11.21 -4.85 -15.92
N GLU A 169 10.15 -4.08 -16.14
CA GLU A 169 10.30 -2.75 -16.76
C GLU A 169 9.43 -1.61 -16.18
N ASN A 170 8.67 -1.80 -15.11
CA ASN A 170 7.88 -0.71 -14.53
C ASN A 170 8.57 -0.05 -13.34
N PRO A 171 8.22 1.21 -13.02
CA PRO A 171 8.62 1.80 -11.75
C PRO A 171 8.16 0.94 -10.58
N ASP A 172 8.98 0.82 -9.55
CA ASP A 172 8.61 0.18 -8.28
C ASP A 172 7.37 0.82 -7.63
N PHE A 173 7.22 2.15 -7.74
CA PHE A 173 6.15 2.90 -7.09
C PHE A 173 5.45 3.92 -7.98
N LEU A 174 4.14 4.03 -7.77
CA LEU A 174 3.31 5.14 -8.23
C LEU A 174 2.85 5.96 -7.02
N VAL A 175 3.19 7.24 -7.01
CA VAL A 175 3.05 8.12 -5.85
C VAL A 175 2.15 9.29 -6.18
N LYS A 176 1.25 9.64 -5.26
CA LYS A 176 0.44 10.86 -5.33
C LYS A 176 0.75 11.73 -4.13
N PHE A 177 1.00 13.00 -4.36
CA PHE A 177 1.14 14.00 -3.31
C PHE A 177 -0.19 14.72 -3.02
N ASP A 178 -0.30 15.36 -1.87
CA ASP A 178 -1.50 16.11 -1.44
C ASP A 178 -1.84 17.31 -2.34
N THR A 179 -0.86 17.83 -3.08
CA THR A 179 -1.05 18.81 -4.18
C THR A 179 -1.77 18.23 -5.41
N GLY A 180 -1.94 16.90 -5.47
CA GLY A 180 -2.53 16.19 -6.61
C GLY A 180 -1.54 15.77 -7.68
N VAL A 181 -0.25 16.12 -7.52
CA VAL A 181 0.83 15.70 -8.43
C VAL A 181 1.07 14.19 -8.29
N TRP A 182 1.25 13.53 -9.44
CA TRP A 182 1.61 12.13 -9.53
C TRP A 182 3.06 11.95 -9.97
N ALA A 183 3.75 11.01 -9.35
CA ALA A 183 5.13 10.67 -9.61
C ALA A 183 5.33 9.16 -9.79
N CYS A 184 6.27 8.77 -10.64
CA CYS A 184 6.80 7.40 -10.71
C CYS A 184 8.16 7.35 -10.02
N VAL A 185 8.34 6.43 -9.07
CA VAL A 185 9.60 6.30 -8.33
C VAL A 185 10.14 4.89 -8.49
N GLU A 186 11.40 4.80 -8.90
CA GLU A 186 12.18 3.56 -8.92
C GLU A 186 13.13 3.53 -7.72
N ALA A 187 13.31 2.37 -7.11
CA ALA A 187 14.27 2.13 -6.06
C ALA A 187 15.48 1.36 -6.56
N LYS A 188 16.67 1.77 -6.10
CA LYS A 188 17.93 1.06 -6.27
C LYS A 188 18.66 1.00 -4.93
N GLY A 189 19.45 -0.05 -4.76
CA GLY A 189 20.26 -0.23 -3.56
C GLY A 189 21.60 -0.86 -3.91
N SER A 190 22.65 -0.43 -3.21
CA SER A 190 24.01 -0.94 -3.34
C SER A 190 24.71 -0.93 -1.98
N PHE A 191 25.63 -1.87 -1.78
CA PHE A 191 26.57 -1.89 -0.64
C PHE A 191 27.93 -1.28 -0.99
N SER A 192 27.98 -0.54 -2.08
CA SER A 192 29.16 0.18 -2.55
C SER A 192 28.78 1.63 -2.82
N ASP A 193 29.72 2.39 -3.39
CA ASP A 193 29.47 3.76 -3.83
C ASP A 193 28.42 3.83 -4.95
N VAL A 194 28.05 5.05 -5.35
CA VAL A 194 27.06 5.34 -6.39
C VAL A 194 27.36 4.58 -7.69
N ASP A 195 26.38 3.80 -8.16
CA ASP A 195 26.40 3.16 -9.47
C ASP A 195 25.57 3.98 -10.46
N ASN A 196 26.26 4.81 -11.24
CA ASN A 196 25.62 5.62 -12.28
C ASN A 196 24.93 4.78 -13.36
N GLY A 197 25.35 3.53 -13.55
CA GLY A 197 24.72 2.59 -14.48
C GLY A 197 23.34 2.17 -14.00
N ASP A 198 23.23 1.83 -12.71
CA ASP A 198 21.96 1.46 -12.10
C ASP A 198 21.03 2.66 -11.91
N LEU A 199 21.55 3.85 -11.57
CA LEU A 199 20.76 5.09 -11.59
C LEU A 199 20.18 5.37 -12.97
N LYS A 200 20.99 5.26 -14.02
CA LYS A 200 20.55 5.44 -15.41
C LYS A 200 19.47 4.43 -15.80
N LYS A 201 19.65 3.14 -15.47
CA LYS A 201 18.61 2.12 -15.71
C LYS A 201 17.34 2.43 -14.92
N GLY A 202 17.47 2.82 -13.65
CA GLY A 202 16.33 3.10 -12.80
C GLY A 202 15.53 4.31 -13.25
N LEU A 203 16.19 5.38 -13.72
CA LEU A 203 15.50 6.49 -14.37
C LEU A 203 14.78 6.06 -15.65
N HIS A 204 15.39 5.16 -16.43
CA HIS A 204 14.73 4.62 -17.60
C HIS A 204 13.47 3.82 -17.22
N GLN A 205 13.51 3.04 -16.13
CA GLN A 205 12.34 2.33 -15.59
C GLN A 205 11.26 3.29 -15.06
N ALA A 206 11.64 4.30 -14.29
CA ALA A 206 10.73 5.37 -13.84
C ALA A 206 10.06 6.11 -15.01
N GLY A 207 10.77 6.23 -16.12
CA GLY A 207 10.32 6.86 -17.36
C GLY A 207 9.25 6.10 -18.15
N LYS A 208 9.07 4.79 -17.90
CA LYS A 208 8.26 3.92 -18.77
C LYS A 208 6.76 4.05 -18.54
N LEU A 209 6.32 4.36 -17.33
CA LEU A 209 4.91 4.56 -17.02
C LEU A 209 4.49 6.01 -17.31
N ALA A 210 4.29 6.33 -18.60
CA ALA A 210 3.99 7.70 -19.01
C ALA A 210 2.54 8.15 -18.75
N ALA A 211 1.62 7.20 -18.55
CA ALA A 211 0.23 7.49 -18.20
C ALA A 211 -0.40 6.27 -17.50
N VAL A 212 -1.43 6.53 -16.71
CA VAL A 212 -2.28 5.53 -16.06
C VAL A 212 -3.73 5.91 -16.29
N ARG A 213 -4.60 4.95 -16.64
CA ARG A 213 -6.05 5.18 -16.73
C ARG A 213 -6.74 4.56 -15.53
N TRP A 214 -7.41 5.38 -14.74
CA TRP A 214 -8.26 4.95 -13.64
C TRP A 214 -9.70 4.82 -14.12
N LEU A 215 -10.24 3.62 -14.06
CA LEU A 215 -11.68 3.40 -14.13
C LEU A 215 -12.23 3.32 -12.71
N HIS A 216 -13.27 4.12 -12.47
CA HIS A 216 -14.12 4.02 -11.28
C HIS A 216 -15.37 3.21 -11.60
N ALA A 217 -15.88 2.42 -10.65
CA ALA A 217 -17.02 1.53 -10.89
C ALA A 217 -18.30 2.26 -11.37
N GLY A 218 -18.47 3.52 -10.97
CA GLY A 218 -19.59 4.37 -11.40
C GLY A 218 -19.33 5.13 -12.72
N ALA A 219 -18.08 5.26 -13.15
CA ALA A 219 -17.71 6.16 -14.25
C ALA A 219 -18.06 5.59 -15.63
N SER A 220 -18.54 6.45 -16.52
CA SER A 220 -18.75 6.12 -17.94
C SER A 220 -17.46 6.12 -18.75
N SER A 221 -16.43 6.82 -18.28
CA SER A 221 -15.13 6.95 -18.94
C SER A 221 -13.98 6.89 -17.93
N PRO A 222 -12.83 6.29 -18.29
CA PRO A 222 -11.65 6.32 -17.42
C PRO A 222 -11.05 7.72 -17.34
N THR A 223 -10.51 8.07 -16.18
CA THR A 223 -9.69 9.26 -15.97
C THR A 223 -8.24 8.92 -16.30
N THR A 224 -7.62 9.66 -17.20
CA THR A 224 -6.18 9.51 -17.49
C THR A 224 -5.38 10.43 -16.59
N VAL A 225 -4.43 9.84 -15.87
CA VAL A 225 -3.41 10.54 -15.09
C VAL A 225 -2.09 10.42 -15.82
N PHE A 226 -1.35 11.52 -15.85
CA PHE A 226 0.00 11.58 -16.38
C PHE A 226 0.93 11.86 -15.21
N PRO A 227 1.73 10.89 -14.74
CA PRO A 227 2.80 11.17 -13.80
C PRO A 227 3.71 12.24 -14.41
N THR A 228 3.71 13.44 -13.82
CA THR A 228 4.50 14.58 -14.32
C THR A 228 5.91 14.56 -13.79
N GLU A 229 6.11 13.87 -12.67
CA GLU A 229 7.41 13.68 -12.05
C GLU A 229 7.82 12.20 -12.17
N GLN A 230 9.11 11.97 -12.30
CA GLN A 230 9.71 10.64 -12.30
C GLN A 230 10.92 10.72 -11.39
N ALA A 231 11.34 9.65 -10.75
CA ALA A 231 12.55 9.70 -9.91
C ALA A 231 13.17 8.32 -9.79
N CYS A 232 14.49 8.29 -9.61
CA CYS A 232 15.22 7.11 -9.19
C CYS A 232 15.91 7.41 -7.87
N ALA A 233 15.56 6.67 -6.83
CA ALA A 233 16.19 6.76 -5.52
C ALA A 233 17.22 5.62 -5.38
N MET A 234 18.49 5.96 -5.23
CA MET A 234 19.56 5.00 -4.98
C MET A 234 20.05 5.13 -3.54
N THR A 235 19.98 4.02 -2.81
CA THR A 235 20.62 3.87 -1.51
C THR A 235 22.01 3.26 -1.69
N TYR A 236 23.02 3.87 -1.09
CA TYR A 236 24.42 3.48 -1.28
C TYR A 236 25.26 3.81 -0.05
N PHE A 237 26.53 3.38 -0.06
CA PHE A 237 27.47 3.64 1.03
C PHE A 237 28.68 4.42 0.50
N ALA A 238 28.80 5.68 0.92
CA ALA A 238 29.75 6.64 0.38
C ALA A 238 31.12 6.54 1.06
N PRO A 239 32.23 6.50 0.30
CA PRO A 239 33.57 6.64 0.83
C PRO A 239 33.90 8.12 1.16
N PRO A 240 34.85 8.39 2.08
CA PRO A 240 35.48 7.43 2.99
C PRO A 240 34.56 7.05 4.16
N GLY A 241 34.66 5.80 4.64
CA GLY A 241 33.98 5.36 5.87
C GLY A 241 32.63 4.66 5.67
N ASP A 242 32.28 4.32 4.42
CA ASP A 242 31.08 3.55 4.06
C ASP A 242 29.80 4.12 4.71
N THR A 243 29.62 5.44 4.62
CA THR A 243 28.47 6.13 5.22
C THR A 243 27.21 5.88 4.40
N LEU A 244 26.11 5.52 5.04
CA LEU A 244 24.81 5.35 4.38
C LEU A 244 24.34 6.68 3.80
N GLN A 245 24.10 6.72 2.50
CA GLN A 245 23.58 7.88 1.80
C GLN A 245 22.44 7.46 0.86
N VAL A 246 21.61 8.44 0.49
CA VAL A 246 20.59 8.24 -0.53
C VAL A 246 20.72 9.36 -1.56
N MET A 247 20.69 9.00 -2.84
CA MET A 247 20.62 9.96 -3.93
C MET A 247 19.27 9.81 -4.61
N LEU A 248 18.49 10.88 -4.68
CA LEU A 248 17.27 10.93 -5.48
C LEU A 248 17.54 11.77 -6.73
N MET A 249 17.52 11.08 -7.87
CA MET A 249 17.70 11.66 -9.18
C MET A 249 16.33 11.95 -9.80
N ASP A 250 16.05 13.24 -9.99
CA ASP A 250 14.85 13.80 -10.62
C ASP A 250 15.18 14.10 -12.10
N PRO A 251 14.58 13.42 -13.09
CA PRO A 251 14.77 13.71 -14.51
C PRO A 251 13.99 14.97 -14.93
N PRO A 252 14.26 15.54 -16.11
CA PRO A 252 13.54 16.72 -16.59
C PRO A 252 12.09 16.40 -16.88
N ALA A 253 11.24 17.43 -16.81
CA ALA A 253 9.84 17.34 -17.22
C ALA A 253 9.68 16.89 -18.70
N ALA A 254 10.72 17.07 -19.52
CA ALA A 254 10.79 16.49 -20.85
C ALA A 254 11.00 14.97 -20.75
N ARG A 255 9.94 14.23 -21.10
CA ARG A 255 9.85 12.76 -21.08
C ARG A 255 11.20 12.09 -21.36
N VAL A 256 11.62 11.19 -20.47
CA VAL A 256 12.58 10.14 -20.81
C VAL A 256 12.11 9.52 -22.12
N GLU A 257 12.90 9.63 -23.19
CA GLU A 257 12.50 9.12 -24.51
C GLU A 257 12.17 7.63 -24.40
N GLY A 258 10.87 7.33 -24.34
CA GLY A 258 10.38 6.04 -24.74
C GLY A 258 10.69 5.93 -26.23
N THR A 259 11.42 4.87 -26.62
CA THR A 259 11.35 4.41 -28.01
C THR A 259 9.87 4.42 -28.42
N GLN A 260 9.55 4.93 -29.62
CA GLN A 260 8.19 5.12 -30.17
C GLN A 260 7.33 3.83 -30.27
N LYS A 261 7.62 2.77 -29.51
CA LYS A 261 6.68 1.69 -29.27
C LYS A 261 5.44 2.28 -28.60
N GLU A 262 4.26 1.93 -29.12
CA GLU A 262 2.97 2.33 -28.56
C GLU A 262 3.00 2.18 -27.04
N ILE A 263 2.98 3.32 -26.34
CA ILE A 263 2.89 3.35 -24.88
C ILE A 263 1.55 2.71 -24.53
N LYS A 264 1.57 1.45 -24.08
CA LYS A 264 0.38 0.77 -23.60
C LYS A 264 0.03 1.34 -22.23
N VAL A 265 -0.93 2.25 -22.22
CA VAL A 265 -1.42 2.88 -20.99
C VAL A 265 -2.26 1.85 -20.20
N PRO A 266 -1.83 1.41 -19.00
CA PRO A 266 -2.61 0.47 -18.21
C PRO A 266 -3.97 1.06 -17.85
N LEU A 267 -5.01 0.22 -17.93
CA LEU A 267 -6.34 0.53 -17.40
C LEU A 267 -6.50 -0.19 -16.07
N LEU A 268 -6.58 0.59 -15.00
CA LEU A 268 -6.68 0.12 -13.64
C LEU A 268 -8.07 0.38 -13.05
N PHE A 269 -8.51 -0.52 -12.18
CA PHE A 269 -9.68 -0.36 -11.35
C PHE A 269 -9.26 0.30 -10.04
N LYS A 270 -9.63 1.56 -9.82
CA LYS A 270 -9.13 2.33 -8.67
C LYS A 270 -9.58 1.72 -7.35
N GLU A 271 -10.85 1.38 -7.23
CA GLU A 271 -11.44 0.83 -6.02
C GLU A 271 -10.93 -0.59 -5.73
N GLY A 272 -10.69 -1.40 -6.76
CA GLY A 272 -10.01 -2.69 -6.63
C GLY A 272 -8.57 -2.56 -6.11
N GLY A 273 -7.82 -1.56 -6.60
CA GLY A 273 -6.49 -1.23 -6.07
C GLY A 273 -6.51 -0.77 -4.61
N ASP A 274 -7.51 0.03 -4.21
CA ASP A 274 -7.70 0.42 -2.82
C ASP A 274 -8.00 -0.78 -1.92
N PHE A 275 -8.85 -1.71 -2.36
CA PHE A 275 -9.13 -2.93 -1.62
C PHE A 275 -7.87 -3.77 -1.41
N VAL A 276 -7.05 -3.95 -2.46
CA VAL A 276 -5.77 -4.67 -2.38
C VAL A 276 -4.86 -4.02 -1.35
N ARG A 277 -4.74 -2.69 -1.39
CA ARG A 277 -3.91 -1.89 -0.49
C ARG A 277 -4.34 -2.01 0.98
N TRP A 278 -5.64 -1.93 1.25
CA TRP A 278 -6.18 -2.08 2.61
C TRP A 278 -6.05 -3.52 3.13
N ALA A 279 -6.22 -4.53 2.27
CA ALA A 279 -6.04 -5.91 2.66
C ALA A 279 -4.57 -6.23 2.99
N GLN A 280 -3.62 -5.70 2.21
CA GLN A 280 -2.20 -5.80 2.55
C GLN A 280 -1.88 -5.21 3.92
N ALA A 281 -2.47 -4.07 4.27
CA ALA A 281 -2.31 -3.48 5.60
C ALA A 281 -2.89 -4.38 6.70
N ALA A 282 -4.06 -4.97 6.47
CA ALA A 282 -4.66 -5.92 7.40
C ALA A 282 -3.83 -7.20 7.58
N GLU A 283 -3.34 -7.80 6.49
CA GLU A 283 -2.48 -8.99 6.52
C GLU A 283 -1.13 -8.71 7.22
N GLN A 284 -0.53 -7.54 6.99
CA GLN A 284 0.66 -7.10 7.72
C GLN A 284 0.39 -7.04 9.23
N PHE A 285 -0.73 -6.44 9.64
CA PHE A 285 -1.13 -6.38 11.04
C PHE A 285 -1.40 -7.78 11.62
N GLU A 286 -2.15 -8.63 10.90
CA GLU A 286 -2.46 -9.99 11.31
C GLU A 286 -1.20 -10.82 11.52
N GLY A 287 -0.22 -10.77 10.60
CA GLY A 287 1.03 -11.50 10.76
C GLY A 287 1.86 -11.04 11.96
N ILE A 288 1.81 -9.74 12.28
CA ILE A 288 2.41 -9.18 13.51
C ILE A 288 1.69 -9.73 14.75
N THR A 289 0.36 -9.86 14.71
CA THR A 289 -0.44 -10.34 15.86
C THR A 289 -0.38 -11.85 16.07
N ALA A 290 -0.41 -12.65 14.99
CA ALA A 290 -0.47 -14.11 15.01
C ALA A 290 0.77 -14.75 15.64
N ALA A 291 1.90 -14.03 15.68
CA ALA A 291 3.08 -14.42 16.44
C ALA A 291 2.86 -14.43 17.97
N ARG A 292 1.69 -14.02 18.47
CA ARG A 292 1.34 -13.97 19.89
C ARG A 292 0.04 -14.74 20.14
N ILE A 293 0.15 -15.86 20.85
CA ILE A 293 -0.96 -16.74 21.25
C ILE A 293 -1.85 -16.11 22.35
N ASP A 294 -1.41 -15.01 22.98
CA ASP A 294 -2.16 -14.36 24.06
C ASP A 294 -3.05 -13.20 23.56
N ASN A 295 -4.34 -13.50 23.39
CA ASN A 295 -5.41 -12.54 23.09
C ASN A 295 -5.50 -11.34 24.06
N ALA A 296 -4.91 -11.45 25.25
CA ALA A 296 -4.91 -10.39 26.27
C ALA A 296 -4.11 -9.13 25.86
N LEU A 297 -3.28 -9.20 24.81
CA LEU A 297 -2.40 -8.10 24.37
C LEU A 297 -3.00 -7.21 23.26
N LEU A 298 -4.20 -7.51 22.75
CA LEU A 298 -4.80 -6.81 21.60
C LEU A 298 -5.42 -5.43 21.90
N MET A 299 -5.38 -4.97 23.15
CA MET A 299 -6.16 -3.82 23.61
C MET A 299 -5.36 -2.70 24.29
N GLU A 300 -4.10 -2.96 24.70
CA GLU A 300 -3.29 -1.96 25.41
C GLU A 300 -2.49 -1.09 24.43
N GLY A 301 -3.07 -0.04 23.86
CA GLY A 301 -2.31 0.85 22.98
C GLY A 301 -2.70 2.32 23.05
N PRO A 302 -1.84 3.22 22.51
CA PRO A 302 -2.14 4.64 22.45
C PRO A 302 -3.38 4.83 21.57
N PHE A 303 -4.47 5.41 22.07
CA PHE A 303 -5.76 5.55 21.34
C PHE A 303 -6.64 4.28 21.28
N GLU A 304 -6.84 3.64 22.44
CA GLU A 304 -7.84 2.58 22.64
C GLU A 304 -9.24 2.98 22.09
N GLY A 305 -9.92 2.02 21.44
CA GLY A 305 -11.25 2.19 20.86
C GLY A 305 -11.29 2.79 19.44
N ARG A 306 -10.18 3.32 18.92
CA ARG A 306 -10.03 3.71 17.49
C ARG A 306 -9.19 2.73 16.69
N TYR A 307 -8.22 2.13 17.37
CA TYR A 307 -7.24 1.23 16.80
C TYR A 307 -7.20 -0.05 17.63
N ILE A 308 -7.00 -1.17 16.94
CA ILE A 308 -6.63 -2.43 17.55
C ILE A 308 -5.11 -2.49 17.51
N TRP A 309 -4.50 -2.77 18.65
CA TRP A 309 -3.06 -2.65 18.84
C TRP A 309 -2.42 -4.01 19.04
N ALA A 310 -1.21 -4.14 18.51
CA ALA A 310 -0.36 -5.29 18.74
C ALA A 310 1.05 -4.82 19.05
N ARG A 311 1.70 -5.50 20.00
CA ARG A 311 3.14 -5.27 20.21
C ARG A 311 3.92 -5.83 19.05
N PHE A 312 4.87 -5.05 18.58
CA PHE A 312 5.85 -5.50 17.61
C PHE A 312 6.65 -6.69 18.20
N PRO A 313 6.73 -7.85 17.53
CA PRO A 313 7.51 -8.99 18.00
C PRO A 313 8.97 -8.61 18.27
N GLY A 314 9.52 -9.05 19.41
CA GLY A 314 10.91 -8.77 19.79
C GLY A 314 11.24 -7.32 20.18
N GLN A 315 10.27 -6.39 20.16
CA GLN A 315 10.50 -5.00 20.54
C GLN A 315 9.45 -4.55 21.57
N GLU A 316 9.81 -4.57 22.86
CA GLU A 316 8.88 -4.37 23.98
C GLU A 316 8.16 -3.01 23.97
N HIS A 317 8.81 -1.98 23.42
CA HIS A 317 8.29 -0.61 23.37
C HIS A 317 7.66 -0.23 22.03
N MET A 318 7.57 -1.17 21.09
CA MET A 318 7.00 -0.90 19.77
C MET A 318 5.63 -1.53 19.63
N TRP A 319 4.72 -0.77 19.04
CA TRP A 319 3.35 -1.15 18.80
C TRP A 319 2.96 -0.83 17.36
N VAL A 320 2.10 -1.67 16.79
CA VAL A 320 1.42 -1.41 15.52
C VAL A 320 -0.07 -1.38 15.80
N GLY A 321 -0.75 -0.40 15.22
CA GLY A 321 -2.17 -0.21 15.32
C GLY A 321 -2.82 -0.28 13.95
N ILE A 322 -3.92 -1.01 13.84
CA ILE A 322 -4.81 -1.00 12.68
C ILE A 322 -6.12 -0.29 13.06
N PRO A 323 -6.70 0.56 12.20
CA PRO A 323 -8.01 1.15 12.48
C PRO A 323 -9.03 0.04 12.77
N THR A 324 -9.79 0.17 13.87
CA THR A 324 -10.77 -0.84 14.30
C THR A 324 -11.72 -1.21 13.17
N ILE A 325 -12.21 -0.20 12.44
CA ILE A 325 -13.10 -0.41 11.29
C ILE A 325 -12.45 -1.20 10.14
N LEU A 326 -11.15 -1.00 9.89
CA LEU A 326 -10.43 -1.75 8.86
C LEU A 326 -10.31 -3.22 9.28
N TYR A 327 -9.92 -3.46 10.54
CA TYR A 327 -9.81 -4.82 11.08
C TYR A 327 -11.15 -5.57 11.10
N GLU A 328 -12.22 -4.92 11.59
CA GLU A 328 -13.56 -5.49 11.63
C GLU A 328 -14.15 -5.78 10.24
N THR A 329 -13.65 -5.10 9.20
CA THR A 329 -14.07 -5.31 7.81
C THR A 329 -13.12 -6.19 7.00
N THR A 330 -11.98 -6.64 7.58
CA THR A 330 -11.00 -7.51 6.89
C THR A 330 -11.65 -8.77 6.30
N PRO A 331 -12.51 -9.52 7.01
CA PRO A 331 -13.12 -10.73 6.43
C PRO A 331 -13.98 -10.42 5.19
N GLN A 332 -14.73 -9.32 5.21
CA GLN A 332 -15.56 -8.87 4.09
C GLN A 332 -14.66 -8.38 2.94
N LEU A 333 -13.58 -7.66 3.26
CA LEU A 333 -12.60 -7.16 2.30
C LEU A 333 -11.89 -8.31 1.55
N ASN A 334 -11.45 -9.34 2.27
CA ASN A 334 -10.83 -10.52 1.66
C ASN A 334 -11.81 -11.26 0.76
N ALA A 335 -13.05 -11.48 1.22
CA ALA A 335 -14.09 -12.08 0.40
C ALA A 335 -14.42 -11.23 -0.86
N ALA A 336 -14.41 -9.90 -0.73
CA ALA A 336 -14.57 -8.99 -1.85
C ALA A 336 -13.44 -9.13 -2.88
N LEU A 337 -12.20 -9.18 -2.41
CA LEU A 337 -11.02 -9.36 -3.27
C LEU A 337 -11.08 -10.65 -4.07
N VAL A 338 -11.47 -11.78 -3.46
CA VAL A 338 -11.64 -13.05 -4.18
C VAL A 338 -12.65 -12.92 -5.33
N ILE A 339 -13.74 -12.18 -5.13
CA ILE A 339 -14.71 -11.92 -6.21
C ILE A 339 -14.11 -11.00 -7.28
N LEU A 340 -13.39 -9.94 -6.89
CA LEU A 340 -12.78 -8.99 -7.82
C LEU A 340 -11.66 -9.62 -8.66
N GLU A 341 -10.83 -10.49 -8.07
CA GLU A 341 -9.80 -11.26 -8.76
C GLU A 341 -10.38 -12.15 -9.85
N TRP A 342 -11.60 -12.67 -9.68
CA TRP A 342 -12.31 -13.33 -10.77
C TRP A 342 -12.97 -12.35 -11.76
N LEU A 343 -13.64 -11.34 -11.22
CA LEU A 343 -14.51 -10.44 -11.98
C LEU A 343 -13.71 -9.60 -12.98
N VAL A 344 -12.63 -8.97 -12.53
CA VAL A 344 -11.84 -8.04 -13.34
C VAL A 344 -11.21 -8.72 -14.56
N PRO A 345 -10.56 -9.90 -14.46
CA PRO A 345 -10.13 -10.66 -15.63
C PRO A 345 -11.29 -11.11 -16.53
N TYR A 346 -12.45 -11.44 -15.97
CA TYR A 346 -13.62 -11.80 -16.77
C TYR A 346 -14.13 -10.60 -17.60
N LEU A 347 -14.29 -9.44 -16.97
CA LEU A 347 -14.72 -8.21 -17.61
C LEU A 347 -13.67 -7.70 -18.60
N THR A 348 -12.39 -7.92 -18.34
CA THR A 348 -11.31 -7.63 -19.30
C THR A 348 -11.49 -8.41 -20.60
N ARG A 349 -11.80 -9.70 -20.52
CA ARG A 349 -12.10 -10.52 -21.71
C ARG A 349 -13.40 -10.09 -22.41
N TRP A 350 -14.38 -9.58 -21.66
CA TRP A 350 -15.57 -8.99 -22.25
C TRP A 350 -15.23 -7.70 -23.00
N ARG A 351 -14.49 -6.78 -22.38
CA ARG A 351 -14.00 -5.54 -23.00
C ARG A 351 -13.25 -5.80 -24.31
N GLN A 352 -12.37 -6.79 -24.34
CA GLN A 352 -11.60 -7.14 -25.53
C GLN A 352 -12.45 -7.77 -26.65
N ARG A 353 -13.56 -8.42 -26.29
CA ARG A 353 -14.48 -9.08 -27.22
C ARG A 353 -15.93 -8.77 -26.86
N PRO A 354 -16.41 -7.52 -27.10
CA PRO A 354 -17.76 -7.13 -26.73
C PRO A 354 -18.81 -8.00 -27.40
N SER A 355 -19.92 -8.25 -26.70
CA SER A 355 -21.06 -8.93 -27.29
C SER A 355 -21.90 -7.94 -28.09
N GLN A 356 -22.12 -8.21 -29.37
CA GLN A 356 -22.91 -7.35 -30.27
C GLN A 356 -24.41 -7.66 -30.27
N THR A 357 -24.84 -8.70 -29.53
CA THR A 357 -26.25 -9.14 -29.50
C THR A 357 -26.71 -9.37 -28.07
N ILE A 358 -28.02 -9.16 -27.84
CA ILE A 358 -28.68 -9.43 -26.55
C ILE A 358 -28.44 -10.89 -26.14
N ARG A 359 -28.55 -11.83 -27.10
CA ARG A 359 -28.28 -13.26 -26.85
C ARG A 359 -26.84 -13.52 -26.40
N GLY A 360 -25.86 -12.82 -26.99
CA GLY A 360 -24.46 -12.90 -26.61
C GLY A 360 -24.22 -12.38 -25.19
N VAL A 361 -24.78 -11.23 -24.85
CA VAL A 361 -24.74 -10.65 -23.50
C VAL A 361 -25.36 -11.62 -22.49
N ASN A 362 -26.59 -12.09 -22.74
CA ASN A 362 -27.30 -12.99 -21.82
C ASN A 362 -26.58 -14.34 -21.65
N ARG A 363 -25.86 -14.82 -22.67
CA ARG A 363 -24.98 -15.99 -22.54
C ARG A 363 -23.79 -15.73 -21.63
N ARG A 364 -23.16 -14.56 -21.70
CA ARG A 364 -22.06 -14.17 -20.80
C ARG A 364 -22.55 -14.06 -19.36
N LEU A 365 -23.67 -13.34 -19.14
CA LEU A 365 -24.30 -13.23 -17.83
C LEU A 365 -24.66 -14.61 -17.25
N LEU A 366 -25.19 -15.53 -18.07
CA LEU A 366 -25.47 -16.91 -17.64
C LEU A 366 -24.21 -17.66 -17.21
N ASN A 367 -23.09 -17.47 -17.93
CA ASN A 367 -21.82 -18.10 -17.56
C ASN A 367 -21.28 -17.54 -16.23
N MET A 368 -21.42 -16.22 -16.02
CA MET A 368 -21.07 -15.58 -14.75
C MET A 368 -21.96 -16.11 -13.61
N GLU A 369 -23.28 -16.20 -13.83
CA GLU A 369 -24.25 -16.74 -12.87
C GLU A 369 -23.89 -18.17 -12.46
N ARG A 370 -23.59 -19.05 -13.45
CA ARG A 370 -23.18 -20.44 -13.19
C ARG A 370 -21.88 -20.53 -12.41
N TYR A 371 -20.92 -19.66 -12.69
CA TYR A 371 -19.65 -19.62 -11.96
C TYR A 371 -19.88 -19.19 -10.51
N ALA A 372 -20.61 -18.10 -10.29
CA ALA A 372 -20.97 -17.62 -8.95
C ALA A 372 -21.70 -18.70 -8.14
N LYS A 373 -22.64 -19.40 -8.77
CA LYS A 373 -23.37 -20.53 -8.15
C LYS A 373 -22.44 -21.67 -7.74
N ALA A 374 -21.48 -22.05 -8.59
CA ALA A 374 -20.52 -23.10 -8.27
C ALA A 374 -19.64 -22.68 -7.08
N ARG A 375 -19.12 -21.46 -7.10
CA ARG A 375 -18.29 -20.93 -6.00
C ARG A 375 -19.05 -20.78 -4.68
N ALA A 376 -20.32 -20.37 -4.72
CA ALA A 376 -21.17 -20.34 -3.54
C ALA A 376 -21.30 -21.72 -2.90
N ARG A 377 -21.43 -22.78 -3.70
CA ARG A 377 -21.48 -24.16 -3.20
C ARG A 377 -20.15 -24.63 -2.61
N ASP A 378 -19.04 -24.35 -3.29
CA ASP A 378 -17.71 -24.74 -2.81
C ASP A 378 -17.41 -24.07 -1.45
N ALA A 379 -17.69 -22.77 -1.34
CA ALA A 379 -17.53 -22.01 -0.10
C ALA A 379 -18.49 -22.47 1.00
N ASP A 380 -19.74 -22.82 0.67
CA ASP A 380 -20.70 -23.43 1.62
C ASP A 380 -20.22 -24.78 2.15
N VAL A 381 -19.52 -25.58 1.34
CA VAL A 381 -18.92 -26.86 1.78
C VAL A 381 -17.77 -26.57 2.74
N GLN A 382 -16.84 -25.70 2.36
CA GLN A 382 -15.72 -25.30 3.23
C GLN A 382 -16.20 -24.73 4.58
N ALA A 383 -17.23 -23.89 4.56
CA ALA A 383 -17.81 -23.30 5.78
C ALA A 383 -18.48 -24.34 6.71
N ARG A 384 -18.87 -25.52 6.20
CA ARG A 384 -19.42 -26.61 7.02
C ARG A 384 -18.33 -27.49 7.63
N ASP A 385 -17.20 -27.60 6.94
CA ASP A 385 -16.05 -28.39 7.40
C ASP A 385 -15.24 -27.64 8.47
N GLU A 386 -15.34 -26.31 8.53
CA GLU A 386 -14.83 -25.48 9.64
C GLU A 386 -15.68 -25.68 10.92
N VAL A 387 -15.33 -26.71 11.70
CA VAL A 387 -15.93 -26.97 13.01
C VAL A 387 -15.38 -25.97 14.06
N ALA A 388 -16.28 -25.15 14.63
CA ALA A 388 -16.22 -24.60 16.00
C ALA A 388 -15.39 -23.33 16.35
N ALA A 389 -15.16 -22.38 15.44
CA ALA A 389 -14.76 -21.01 15.85
C ALA A 389 -15.72 -19.98 15.26
N ASP A 390 -16.39 -19.23 16.14
CA ASP A 390 -17.36 -18.16 15.89
C ASP A 390 -18.07 -18.18 14.51
N VAL A 391 -19.14 -18.96 14.43
CA VAL A 391 -19.88 -19.33 13.21
C VAL A 391 -20.34 -18.11 12.39
N ASN A 392 -20.35 -16.90 12.96
CA ASN A 392 -20.93 -15.72 12.33
C ASN A 392 -19.96 -14.83 11.54
N THR A 393 -18.64 -15.05 11.60
CA THR A 393 -17.61 -14.21 10.97
C THR A 393 -16.58 -14.96 10.12
N SER A 394 -16.69 -16.28 9.96
CA SER A 394 -15.71 -17.04 9.16
C SER A 394 -15.68 -16.62 7.69
N GLU A 395 -14.47 -16.46 7.16
CA GLU A 395 -14.21 -16.00 5.80
C GLU A 395 -14.90 -16.87 4.73
N PRO A 396 -14.90 -18.22 4.81
CA PRO A 396 -15.61 -19.06 3.83
C PRO A 396 -17.12 -18.84 3.86
N ARG A 397 -17.71 -18.59 5.03
CA ARG A 397 -19.14 -18.31 5.15
C ARG A 397 -19.50 -16.98 4.51
N LEU A 398 -18.71 -15.93 4.75
CA LEU A 398 -18.89 -14.62 4.11
C LEU A 398 -18.75 -14.72 2.59
N LEU A 399 -17.74 -15.45 2.12
CA LEU A 399 -17.52 -15.70 0.71
C LEU A 399 -18.72 -16.43 0.07
N ALA A 400 -19.26 -17.46 0.72
CA ALA A 400 -20.46 -18.17 0.26
C ALA A 400 -21.68 -17.24 0.14
N ILE A 401 -21.88 -16.37 1.15
CA ILE A 401 -22.96 -15.38 1.14
C ILE A 401 -22.81 -14.41 -0.05
N MET A 402 -21.62 -13.84 -0.24
CA MET A 402 -21.37 -12.86 -1.30
C MET A 402 -21.49 -13.48 -2.70
N TRP A 403 -20.98 -14.71 -2.92
CA TRP A 403 -21.18 -15.42 -4.18
C TRP A 403 -22.65 -15.69 -4.47
N LYS A 404 -23.44 -16.01 -3.46
CA LYS A 404 -24.89 -16.24 -3.60
C LYS A 404 -25.65 -14.94 -3.87
N GLY A 405 -25.25 -13.83 -3.24
CA GLY A 405 -25.74 -12.49 -3.57
C GLY A 405 -25.47 -12.15 -5.03
N LEU A 406 -24.25 -12.40 -5.49
CA LEU A 406 -23.84 -12.20 -6.88
C LEU A 406 -24.59 -13.11 -7.87
N GLU A 407 -24.79 -14.41 -7.55
CA GLU A 407 -25.61 -15.33 -8.37
C GLU A 407 -27.01 -14.75 -8.59
N ARG A 408 -27.67 -14.32 -7.52
CA ARG A 408 -29.03 -13.76 -7.56
C ARG A 408 -29.09 -12.49 -8.38
N PHE A 409 -28.14 -11.58 -8.16
CA PHE A 409 -28.02 -10.37 -8.96
C PHE A 409 -27.88 -10.72 -10.44
N LEU A 410 -26.94 -11.59 -10.81
CA LEU A 410 -26.69 -11.97 -12.21
C LEU A 410 -27.89 -12.66 -12.85
N SER A 411 -28.61 -13.51 -12.10
CA SER A 411 -29.81 -14.19 -12.57
C SER A 411 -30.92 -13.19 -12.91
N LYS A 412 -31.19 -12.24 -12.00
CA LYS A 412 -32.17 -11.16 -12.21
C LYS A 412 -31.72 -10.20 -13.31
N TYR A 413 -30.47 -9.78 -13.30
CA TYR A 413 -29.92 -8.85 -14.29
C TYR A 413 -29.99 -9.46 -15.70
N ARG A 414 -29.77 -10.76 -15.83
CA ARG A 414 -29.95 -11.51 -17.08
C ARG A 414 -31.42 -11.63 -17.49
N SER A 415 -32.35 -11.93 -16.57
CA SER A 415 -33.77 -12.08 -16.90
C SER A 415 -34.38 -10.77 -17.39
N ASP A 416 -33.94 -9.67 -16.79
CA ASP A 416 -34.49 -8.34 -17.05
C ASP A 416 -33.77 -7.66 -18.23
N ASN A 417 -32.63 -8.20 -18.69
CA ASN A 417 -31.86 -7.58 -19.76
C ASN A 417 -32.51 -7.77 -21.13
N GLN A 418 -32.97 -6.66 -21.70
CA GLN A 418 -33.56 -6.56 -23.03
C GLN A 418 -32.67 -5.80 -24.04
N LYS A 419 -31.43 -5.46 -23.68
CA LYS A 419 -30.53 -4.67 -24.52
C LYS A 419 -29.12 -5.25 -24.60
N VAL A 420 -28.34 -4.73 -25.55
CA VAL A 420 -26.89 -4.92 -25.53
C VAL A 420 -26.35 -3.97 -24.46
N ILE A 421 -25.63 -4.52 -23.47
CA ILE A 421 -25.00 -3.75 -22.39
C ILE A 421 -23.49 -3.86 -22.50
N GLU A 422 -22.81 -2.83 -22.03
CA GLU A 422 -21.35 -2.80 -21.96
C GLU A 422 -20.85 -3.50 -20.70
N TRP A 423 -19.59 -3.90 -20.73
CA TRP A 423 -18.94 -4.52 -19.56
C TRP A 423 -18.86 -3.56 -18.35
N THR A 424 -18.83 -2.26 -18.59
CA THR A 424 -18.87 -1.22 -17.54
C THR A 424 -20.24 -1.14 -16.87
N ASP A 425 -21.34 -1.41 -17.59
CA ASP A 425 -22.67 -1.50 -16.99
C ASP A 425 -22.76 -2.71 -16.05
N VAL A 426 -22.10 -3.81 -16.40
CA VAL A 426 -22.01 -5.00 -15.56
C VAL A 426 -21.17 -4.72 -14.32
N LEU A 427 -20.02 -4.05 -14.46
CA LEU A 427 -19.19 -3.62 -13.33
C LEU A 427 -20.00 -2.75 -12.36
N ARG A 428 -20.66 -1.70 -12.85
CA ARG A 428 -21.50 -0.81 -12.05
C ARG A 428 -22.64 -1.57 -11.36
N GLY A 429 -23.30 -2.47 -12.08
CA GLY A 429 -24.38 -3.30 -11.56
C GLY A 429 -23.93 -4.19 -10.42
N ILE A 430 -22.75 -4.84 -10.54
CA ILE A 430 -22.18 -5.67 -9.48
C ILE A 430 -21.66 -4.82 -8.32
N TRP A 431 -21.03 -3.67 -8.61
CA TRP A 431 -20.49 -2.77 -7.58
C TRP A 431 -21.57 -2.26 -6.62
N SER A 432 -22.76 -2.02 -7.15
CA SER A 432 -23.94 -1.53 -6.44
C SER A 432 -24.91 -2.65 -6.01
N CYS A 433 -24.59 -3.93 -6.22
CA CYS A 433 -25.49 -5.01 -5.83
C CYS A 433 -25.35 -5.33 -4.34
N ASP A 434 -26.48 -5.62 -3.69
CA ASP A 434 -26.49 -6.07 -2.30
C ASP A 434 -26.01 -7.53 -2.24
N LEU A 435 -24.72 -7.69 -1.96
CA LEU A 435 -24.06 -8.98 -1.83
C LEU A 435 -24.55 -9.78 -0.61
N PHE A 436 -25.21 -9.14 0.34
CA PHE A 436 -25.72 -9.74 1.58
C PHE A 436 -27.25 -9.89 1.61
N ALA A 437 -27.96 -9.59 0.51
CA ALA A 437 -29.43 -9.59 0.41
C ALA A 437 -30.14 -10.90 0.79
N HIS A 438 -29.40 -12.00 0.98
CA HIS A 438 -29.94 -13.29 1.39
C HIS A 438 -29.96 -13.49 2.93
N GLN A 439 -29.32 -12.61 3.69
CA GLN A 439 -29.34 -12.62 5.15
C GLN A 439 -30.62 -11.93 5.66
N SER A 440 -31.14 -12.33 6.83
CA SER A 440 -32.21 -11.55 7.47
C SER A 440 -31.67 -10.18 7.87
N ARG A 441 -32.52 -9.15 7.90
CA ARG A 441 -32.13 -7.80 8.31
C ARG A 441 -31.55 -7.78 9.74
N GLU A 442 -32.07 -8.62 10.62
CA GLU A 442 -31.54 -8.83 11.97
C GLU A 442 -30.13 -9.44 11.95
N ALA A 443 -29.88 -10.44 11.10
CA ALA A 443 -28.54 -11.02 10.95
C ALA A 443 -27.54 -10.05 10.30
N GLN A 444 -28.01 -9.16 9.41
CA GLN A 444 -27.18 -8.09 8.85
C GLN A 444 -26.78 -7.06 9.91
N VAL A 445 -27.75 -6.58 10.69
CA VAL A 445 -27.53 -5.60 11.77
C VAL A 445 -26.66 -6.18 12.88
N GLN A 446 -26.91 -7.42 13.31
CA GLN A 446 -26.12 -8.07 14.36
C GLN A 446 -24.66 -8.32 13.97
N ARG A 447 -24.37 -8.41 12.66
CA ARG A 447 -23.02 -8.72 12.15
C ARG A 447 -22.30 -7.52 11.56
N HIS A 448 -22.87 -6.31 11.70
CA HIS A 448 -22.40 -5.11 11.01
C HIS A 448 -22.20 -5.33 9.50
N LEU A 449 -22.95 -6.25 8.91
CA LEU A 449 -22.92 -6.54 7.48
C LEU A 449 -23.80 -5.52 6.78
N SER A 450 -23.21 -4.41 6.41
CA SER A 450 -23.79 -3.53 5.40
C SER A 450 -23.09 -3.76 4.08
N GLY A 451 -23.90 -3.78 3.02
CA GLY A 451 -23.58 -3.02 1.83
C GLY A 451 -23.01 -3.78 0.65
N THR A 452 -23.20 -3.09 -0.45
CA THR A 452 -22.60 -3.30 -1.76
C THR A 452 -21.07 -3.11 -1.68
N PHE A 453 -20.33 -3.43 -2.75
CA PHE A 453 -18.91 -3.06 -2.79
C PHE A 453 -18.70 -1.54 -2.63
N GLU A 454 -19.63 -0.74 -3.17
CA GLU A 454 -19.64 0.72 -3.04
C GLU A 454 -19.66 1.16 -1.57
N TRP A 455 -20.57 0.62 -0.77
CA TRP A 455 -20.65 0.97 0.65
C TRP A 455 -19.37 0.61 1.40
N MET A 456 -18.79 -0.57 1.12
CA MET A 456 -17.53 -0.98 1.75
C MET A 456 -16.39 -0.01 1.42
N TRP A 457 -16.26 0.35 0.14
CA TRP A 457 -15.23 1.29 -0.32
C TRP A 457 -15.43 2.70 0.23
N ASP A 458 -16.66 3.20 0.26
CA ASP A 458 -16.99 4.50 0.84
C ASP A 458 -16.68 4.53 2.34
N ASN A 459 -17.08 3.48 3.07
CA ASN A 459 -16.85 3.37 4.50
C ASN A 459 -15.35 3.37 4.81
N LEU A 460 -14.56 2.55 4.13
CA LEU A 460 -13.10 2.50 4.33
C LEU A 460 -12.41 3.80 3.92
N SER A 461 -12.78 4.39 2.79
CA SER A 461 -12.23 5.67 2.30
C SER A 461 -12.50 6.83 3.25
N ILE A 462 -13.75 6.94 3.76
CA ILE A 462 -14.13 7.97 4.72
C ILE A 462 -13.34 7.79 6.02
N ASN A 463 -13.24 6.56 6.52
CA ASN A 463 -12.48 6.29 7.75
C ASN A 463 -10.98 6.59 7.57
N GLU A 464 -10.38 6.22 6.45
CA GLU A 464 -8.99 6.58 6.15
C GLU A 464 -8.76 8.10 6.17
N LEU A 465 -9.72 8.87 5.62
CA LEU A 465 -9.70 10.33 5.66
C LEU A 465 -9.89 10.88 7.07
N VAL A 466 -10.84 10.35 7.85
CA VAL A 466 -11.08 10.74 9.24
C VAL A 466 -9.84 10.51 10.09
N GLU A 467 -9.24 9.32 9.99
CA GLU A 467 -8.02 9.01 10.72
C GLU A 467 -6.86 9.89 10.26
N ARG A 468 -6.73 10.16 8.96
CA ARG A 468 -5.69 11.08 8.46
C ARG A 468 -5.83 12.49 9.02
N ARG A 469 -7.05 13.00 9.12
CA ARG A 469 -7.32 14.31 9.74
C ARG A 469 -7.06 14.30 11.24
N PHE A 470 -7.45 13.22 11.93
CA PHE A 470 -7.13 13.04 13.34
C PHE A 470 -5.62 13.09 13.59
N TRP A 471 -4.84 12.39 12.77
CA TRP A 471 -3.38 12.39 12.84
C TRP A 471 -2.77 13.77 12.59
N HIS A 472 -3.15 14.45 11.51
CA HIS A 472 -2.67 15.81 11.23
C HIS A 472 -2.96 16.75 12.39
N HIS A 473 -4.16 16.69 12.96
CA HIS A 473 -4.54 17.53 14.09
C HIS A 473 -3.72 17.21 15.36
N ARG A 474 -3.45 15.93 15.63
CA ARG A 474 -2.68 15.50 16.82
C ARG A 474 -1.21 15.87 16.73
N ILE A 475 -0.58 15.66 15.58
CA ILE A 475 0.82 16.05 15.32
C ILE A 475 0.98 17.56 15.44
N ASN A 476 0.07 18.33 14.82
CA ASN A 476 0.11 19.80 14.86
C ASN A 476 -0.10 20.42 16.25
N LEU A 477 -0.67 19.67 17.21
CA LEU A 477 -0.81 20.11 18.60
C LEU A 477 0.46 19.87 19.44
N GLY A 478 1.57 19.40 18.84
CA GLY A 478 2.85 19.19 19.53
C GLY A 478 2.79 18.09 20.60
N ASN A 479 1.79 17.22 20.55
CA ASN A 479 1.55 16.25 21.61
C ASN A 479 2.58 15.12 21.66
N GLU A 480 3.34 14.83 20.60
CA GLU A 480 4.34 13.75 20.65
C GLU A 480 5.37 13.96 21.77
N ALA A 481 5.85 15.20 21.93
CA ALA A 481 6.78 15.55 23.01
C ALA A 481 6.14 15.44 24.40
N ASN A 482 4.84 15.76 24.53
CA ASN A 482 4.10 15.66 25.78
C ASN A 482 3.69 14.21 26.14
N LEU A 483 3.64 13.33 25.14
CA LEU A 483 3.18 11.95 25.28
C LEU A 483 4.31 10.96 25.56
N GLY A 484 5.59 11.36 25.46
CA GLY A 484 6.73 10.47 25.63
C GLY A 484 6.79 9.34 24.58
N ALA A 485 6.08 9.51 23.46
CA ALA A 485 5.91 8.48 22.43
C ALA A 485 6.25 9.03 21.05
N SER A 486 6.99 8.25 20.25
CA SER A 486 7.20 8.52 18.83
C SER A 486 6.12 7.79 18.03
N LEU A 487 5.40 8.51 17.18
CA LEU A 487 4.29 7.98 16.40
C LEU A 487 4.57 8.16 14.90
N ALA A 488 4.15 7.19 14.10
CA ALA A 488 4.25 7.25 12.64
C ALA A 488 3.08 6.51 12.00
N ARG A 489 2.84 6.76 10.71
CA ARG A 489 1.69 6.17 9.99
C ARG A 489 2.09 5.81 8.56
N THR A 490 1.58 4.68 8.08
CA THR A 490 1.63 4.30 6.66
C THR A 490 0.57 5.04 5.85
N THR A 491 0.75 5.14 4.53
CA THR A 491 -0.27 5.71 3.65
C THR A 491 -1.52 4.84 3.60
N HIS A 492 -1.43 3.58 4.00
CA HIS A 492 -2.54 2.61 3.97
C HIS A 492 -3.32 2.53 5.29
N GLY A 493 -2.92 3.28 6.31
CA GLY A 493 -3.70 3.48 7.54
C GLY A 493 -3.16 2.78 8.79
N LEU A 494 -2.11 1.98 8.68
CA LEU A 494 -1.41 1.44 9.86
C LEU A 494 -0.71 2.55 10.62
N VAL A 495 -0.67 2.41 11.93
CA VAL A 495 0.03 3.31 12.84
C VAL A 495 1.12 2.53 13.55
N VAL A 496 2.29 3.14 13.72
CA VAL A 496 3.38 2.59 14.51
C VAL A 496 3.65 3.53 15.67
N ALA A 497 3.80 2.98 16.87
CA ALA A 497 4.10 3.74 18.07
C ALA A 497 5.32 3.14 18.79
N LYS A 498 6.27 4.01 19.18
CA LYS A 498 7.32 3.71 20.15
C LYS A 498 6.96 4.38 21.47
N ALA A 499 6.58 3.60 22.47
CA ALA A 499 6.19 4.08 23.79
C ALA A 499 6.53 3.04 24.87
N ASP A 500 7.05 3.50 26.01
CA ASP A 500 7.08 2.68 27.22
C ASP A 500 5.68 2.56 27.84
N LYS A 501 5.50 1.61 28.77
CA LYS A 501 4.19 1.33 29.37
C LYS A 501 3.61 2.58 30.06
N ASP A 502 4.44 3.32 30.78
CA ASP A 502 4.04 4.53 31.50
C ASP A 502 3.61 5.66 30.54
N SER A 503 4.26 5.76 29.38
CA SER A 503 3.90 6.70 28.31
C SER A 503 2.58 6.34 27.66
N ILE A 504 2.28 5.04 27.48
CA ILE A 504 0.99 4.59 26.98
C ILE A 504 -0.14 4.95 27.95
N GLU A 505 0.07 4.79 29.26
CA GLU A 505 -0.91 5.20 30.27
C GLU A 505 -1.14 6.72 30.25
N LYS A 506 -0.06 7.53 30.17
CA LYS A 506 -0.17 8.98 30.00
C LYS A 506 -0.93 9.38 28.73
N VAL A 507 -0.66 8.69 27.61
CA VAL A 507 -1.37 8.91 26.35
C VAL A 507 -2.86 8.61 26.51
N ARG A 508 -3.20 7.49 27.15
CA ARG A 508 -4.58 7.09 27.41
C ARG A 508 -5.31 8.14 28.25
N ASP A 509 -4.71 8.58 29.35
CA ASP A 509 -5.31 9.56 30.26
C ASP A 509 -5.52 10.92 29.57
N ALA A 510 -4.56 11.35 28.75
CA ALA A 510 -4.68 12.58 27.96
C ALA A 510 -5.80 12.48 26.90
N VAL A 511 -5.96 11.33 26.26
CA VAL A 511 -7.04 11.09 25.29
C VAL A 511 -8.41 11.08 25.96
N GLN A 512 -8.56 10.35 27.07
CA GLN A 512 -9.80 10.30 27.84
C GLN A 512 -10.18 11.69 28.37
N THR A 513 -9.21 12.46 28.86
CA THR A 513 -9.44 13.83 29.32
C THR A 513 -9.92 14.71 28.17
N ALA A 514 -9.28 14.69 27.01
CA ALA A 514 -9.69 15.48 25.84
C ALA A 514 -11.09 15.13 25.34
N GLN A 515 -11.49 13.85 25.39
CA GLN A 515 -12.83 13.39 25.06
C GLN A 515 -13.88 13.92 26.04
N ARG A 516 -13.60 13.89 27.36
CA ARG A 516 -14.49 14.46 28.39
C ARG A 516 -14.70 15.96 28.21
N THR A 517 -13.63 16.72 27.94
CA THR A 517 -13.72 18.18 27.76
C THR A 517 -14.49 18.58 26.49
N ARG A 518 -14.42 17.76 25.42
CA ARG A 518 -15.21 17.99 24.19
C ARG A 518 -16.67 17.54 24.34
N GLY A 519 -16.93 16.43 25.02
CA GLY A 519 -18.29 15.97 25.32
C GLY A 519 -19.06 16.92 26.24
N GLY A 520 -18.38 17.53 27.23
CA GLY A 520 -18.97 18.51 28.13
C GLY A 520 -19.36 19.84 27.47
N ARG A 521 -18.69 20.24 26.37
CA ARG A 521 -19.03 21.48 25.63
C ARG A 521 -20.26 21.34 24.72
N LEU A 522 -20.59 20.12 24.28
CA LEU A 522 -21.80 19.87 23.48
C LEU A 522 -23.06 19.75 24.36
N ASN A 523 -22.91 19.41 25.64
CA ASN A 523 -24.02 19.36 26.61
C ASN A 523 -24.23 20.67 27.40
N GLY A 524 -23.43 21.71 27.13
CA GLY A 524 -23.52 23.03 27.78
C GLY A 524 -24.12 24.12 26.90
N MET A 525 -24.61 23.80 25.70
CA MET A 525 -25.31 24.71 24.79
C MET A 525 -26.69 24.15 24.38
N SER A 526 -27.39 23.49 25.31
CA SER A 526 -28.82 23.21 25.24
C SER A 526 -29.59 24.13 26.19
#